data_AF-A0AAD7SLJ7-F1
#
_entry.id   AF-A0AAD7SLJ7-F1
#
_cell.length_a   1.000
_cell.length_b   1.000
_cell.length_c   1.000
_cell.angle_alpha   90.00
_cell.angle_beta   90.00
_cell.angle_gamma   90.00
#
_symmetry.space_group_name_H-M   'P 1'
#
loop_
_entity.id
_entity.type
_entity.pdbx_description
1 polymer ?
#
loop_
_entity_poly.entity_id
_entity_poly.type
_entity_poly.pdbx_seq_one_letter_code
_entity_poly.pdbx_strand_id
1 'polypeptide(L)'
;MLLRGVSKTLPGHRGVRFPGPRVCKKVSSMFSYSWKKQKALMRAQNEQSLPLHKLITESPTRWGSRLQMMERVLEQEKAITQVLAADKKTRHPVPTWQDIQVLESVTAALKPLQDFTDALSGEAYGSVSSLKPVIHLLNAEVLNPNEGDTELTQEIKVKVLDYLNDKYTDPATDELLSMATFLDPRFKTRYMSTEKLEDIKVRAASETEALLVENTALGESPLAEDHTDREKEAATAPQSAKKPKKSLGSFFKKTSSAPASCSQRQIIEQELNSYILVMAADSESDPLE
;
A
#
# COMPACT_ATOMS: atom_id res chain seq x y z
N MET A 1 -2.46 -10.12 3.97
CA MET A 1 -3.78 -10.69 4.36
C MET A 1 -4.87 -10.52 3.30
N LEU A 2 -4.85 -9.47 2.47
CA LEU A 2 -5.81 -9.24 1.38
C LEU A 2 -6.04 -10.46 0.47
N LEU A 3 -5.00 -11.02 -0.12
CA LEU A 3 -5.15 -11.85 -1.33
C LEU A 3 -5.09 -13.38 -1.12
N ARG A 4 -4.83 -13.85 0.11
CA ARG A 4 -5.25 -15.23 0.50
C ARG A 4 -6.76 -15.40 0.36
N GLY A 5 -7.49 -14.29 0.49
CA GLY A 5 -8.89 -14.17 0.14
C GLY A 5 -9.12 -14.29 -1.36
N VAL A 6 -8.43 -13.50 -2.18
CA VAL A 6 -8.58 -13.53 -3.65
C VAL A 6 -8.32 -14.90 -4.27
N SER A 7 -7.30 -15.63 -3.81
CA SER A 7 -7.07 -17.02 -4.24
C SER A 7 -8.19 -17.99 -3.81
N LYS A 8 -8.95 -17.66 -2.75
CA LYS A 8 -10.11 -18.42 -2.26
C LYS A 8 -11.43 -17.93 -2.84
N THR A 9 -11.52 -16.68 -3.29
CA THR A 9 -12.73 -16.03 -3.81
C THR A 9 -12.88 -16.18 -5.31
N LEU A 10 -11.89 -16.72 -6.02
CA LEU A 10 -12.12 -17.41 -7.28
C LEU A 10 -12.99 -18.64 -6.97
N PRO A 11 -14.33 -18.55 -7.06
CA PRO A 11 -15.18 -19.65 -6.64
C PRO A 11 -14.95 -20.77 -7.64
N GLY A 12 -14.86 -22.00 -7.14
CA GLY A 12 -15.12 -23.17 -7.97
C GLY A 12 -16.53 -23.03 -8.53
N HIS A 13 -16.63 -22.49 -9.75
CA HIS A 13 -17.89 -22.35 -10.44
C HIS A 13 -18.48 -23.76 -10.56
N ARG A 14 -19.69 -23.96 -10.02
CA ARG A 14 -20.54 -25.08 -10.44
C ARG A 14 -20.86 -24.82 -11.91
N GLY A 15 -20.02 -25.32 -12.81
CA GLY A 15 -20.17 -25.21 -14.27
C GLY A 15 -18.86 -24.93 -15.04
N VAL A 16 -17.98 -24.06 -14.55
CA VAL A 16 -16.74 -23.68 -15.26
C VAL A 16 -15.53 -24.18 -14.47
N ARG A 17 -15.14 -25.43 -14.75
CA ARG A 17 -13.88 -26.00 -14.28
C ARG A 17 -12.76 -25.37 -15.11
N PHE A 18 -12.10 -24.29 -14.65
CA PHE A 18 -10.98 -23.67 -15.37
C PHE A 18 -9.85 -24.71 -15.60
N PRO A 19 -9.69 -25.26 -16.81
CA PRO A 19 -8.68 -26.29 -17.07
C PRO A 19 -7.27 -25.67 -17.13
N GLY A 20 -7.15 -24.43 -17.61
CA GLY A 20 -5.89 -23.75 -17.90
C GLY A 20 -4.82 -23.89 -16.82
N PRO A 21 -5.07 -23.50 -15.55
CA PRO A 21 -4.06 -23.61 -14.50
C PRO A 21 -3.64 -25.06 -14.18
N ARG A 22 -4.55 -26.04 -14.34
CA ARG A 22 -4.24 -27.47 -14.17
C ARG A 22 -3.38 -27.98 -15.33
N VAL A 23 -3.66 -27.52 -16.55
CA VAL A 23 -2.85 -27.83 -17.74
C VAL A 23 -1.44 -27.27 -17.56
N CYS A 24 -1.29 -25.99 -17.18
CA CYS A 24 0.01 -25.37 -16.91
C CYS A 24 0.81 -26.15 -15.86
N LYS A 25 0.15 -26.59 -14.77
CA LYS A 25 0.79 -27.41 -13.74
C LYS A 25 1.26 -28.76 -14.28
N LYS A 26 0.44 -29.43 -15.11
CA LYS A 26 0.78 -30.72 -15.70
C LYS A 26 1.95 -30.60 -16.68
N VAL A 27 1.92 -29.58 -17.54
CA VAL A 27 3.00 -29.25 -18.48
C VAL A 27 4.29 -28.99 -17.69
N SER A 28 4.29 -28.01 -16.78
CA SER A 28 5.48 -27.63 -16.01
C SER A 28 6.08 -28.81 -15.23
N SER A 29 5.24 -29.67 -14.66
CA SER A 29 5.69 -30.92 -14.00
C SER A 29 6.39 -31.87 -14.98
N MET A 30 5.82 -32.10 -16.17
CA MET A 30 6.40 -33.04 -17.15
C MET A 30 7.79 -32.61 -17.64
N PHE A 31 8.04 -31.32 -17.77
CA PHE A 31 9.36 -30.81 -18.11
C PHE A 31 10.30 -30.82 -16.90
N SER A 32 9.82 -30.50 -15.69
CA SER A 32 10.65 -30.48 -14.48
C SER A 32 11.23 -31.86 -14.14
N TYR A 33 10.49 -32.94 -14.36
CA TYR A 33 10.94 -34.32 -14.06
C TYR A 33 11.71 -35.00 -15.20
N SER A 34 11.97 -34.33 -16.33
CA SER A 34 12.60 -34.96 -17.49
C SER A 34 13.67 -34.08 -18.12
N TRP A 35 14.94 -34.40 -17.83
CA TRP A 35 16.09 -33.71 -18.44
C TRP A 35 16.05 -33.75 -19.98
N LYS A 36 15.57 -34.86 -20.56
CA LYS A 36 15.41 -35.00 -22.02
C LYS A 36 14.43 -33.95 -22.57
N LYS A 37 13.31 -33.72 -21.88
CA LYS A 37 12.32 -32.71 -22.27
C LYS A 37 12.82 -31.29 -22.02
N GLN A 38 13.59 -31.05 -20.96
CA GLN A 38 14.23 -29.75 -20.75
C GLN A 38 15.22 -29.42 -21.88
N LYS A 39 16.02 -30.40 -22.31
CA LYS A 39 16.92 -30.23 -23.45
C LYS A 39 16.17 -30.02 -24.76
N ALA A 40 15.06 -30.74 -24.97
CA ALA A 40 14.20 -30.53 -26.14
C ALA A 40 13.54 -29.15 -26.11
N LEU A 41 13.09 -28.67 -24.95
CA LEU A 41 12.52 -27.34 -24.76
C LEU A 41 13.53 -26.26 -25.13
N MET A 42 14.76 -26.37 -24.65
CA MET A 42 15.83 -25.41 -24.97
C MET A 42 16.13 -25.34 -26.47
N ARG A 43 16.09 -26.48 -27.18
CA ARG A 43 16.25 -26.50 -28.64
C ARG A 43 15.08 -25.82 -29.35
N ALA A 44 13.85 -26.17 -28.98
CA ALA A 44 12.64 -25.58 -29.53
C ALA A 44 12.57 -24.06 -29.25
N GLN A 45 13.02 -23.61 -28.08
CA GLN A 45 13.14 -22.18 -27.74
C GLN A 45 14.08 -21.46 -28.72
N ASN A 46 15.25 -22.03 -28.99
CA ASN A 46 16.21 -21.45 -29.93
C ASN A 46 15.67 -21.40 -31.37
N GLU A 47 14.99 -22.47 -31.82
CA GLU A 47 14.35 -22.54 -33.14
C GLU A 47 13.22 -21.52 -33.30
N GLN A 48 12.46 -21.27 -32.23
CA GLN A 48 11.35 -20.31 -32.21
C GLN A 48 11.79 -18.89 -31.82
N SER A 49 13.09 -18.64 -31.63
CA SER A 49 13.64 -17.37 -31.14
C SER A 49 13.00 -16.87 -29.84
N LEU A 50 12.64 -17.80 -28.95
CA LEU A 50 12.08 -17.50 -27.62
C LEU A 50 13.18 -17.39 -26.56
N PRO A 51 12.94 -16.63 -25.47
CA PRO A 51 13.84 -16.61 -24.32
C PRO A 51 14.11 -18.02 -23.77
N LEU A 52 15.37 -18.31 -23.41
CA LEU A 52 15.82 -19.59 -22.90
C LEU A 52 15.48 -19.78 -21.41
N HIS A 53 14.19 -19.86 -21.10
CA HIS A 53 13.70 -19.98 -19.73
C HIS A 53 13.25 -21.39 -19.38
N LYS A 54 13.52 -21.82 -18.14
CA LYS A 54 12.90 -23.02 -17.58
C LYS A 54 11.44 -22.74 -17.23
N LEU A 55 10.59 -23.76 -17.37
CA LEU A 55 9.21 -23.66 -16.90
C LEU A 55 9.18 -23.53 -15.38
N ILE A 56 8.25 -22.71 -14.88
CA ILE A 56 8.06 -22.45 -13.45
C ILE A 56 7.00 -23.41 -12.93
N THR A 57 7.24 -24.02 -11.78
CA THR A 57 6.24 -24.84 -11.09
C THR A 57 5.64 -24.02 -9.96
N GLU A 58 4.31 -24.03 -9.84
CA GLU A 58 3.57 -23.41 -8.74
C GLU A 58 4.11 -23.87 -7.38
N SER A 59 4.37 -22.91 -6.48
CA SER A 59 4.71 -23.13 -5.09
C SER A 59 3.51 -22.77 -4.20
N PRO A 60 2.97 -23.73 -3.42
CA PRO A 60 1.84 -23.45 -2.51
C PRO A 60 2.12 -22.35 -1.48
N THR A 61 3.39 -22.08 -1.18
CA THR A 61 3.80 -21.10 -0.18
C THR A 61 4.10 -19.71 -0.75
N ARG A 62 4.23 -19.57 -2.08
CA ARG A 62 4.55 -18.29 -2.74
C ARG A 62 3.36 -17.81 -3.56
N TRP A 63 2.75 -16.72 -3.10
CA TRP A 63 1.44 -16.24 -3.55
C TRP A 63 1.34 -15.95 -5.07
N GLY A 64 2.37 -15.38 -5.69
CA GLY A 64 2.41 -15.09 -7.14
C GLY A 64 2.89 -16.25 -8.02
N SER A 65 3.31 -17.38 -7.45
CA SER A 65 3.97 -18.44 -8.22
C SER A 65 3.07 -19.12 -9.25
N ARG A 66 1.75 -19.16 -8.99
CA ARG A 66 0.78 -19.69 -9.96
C ARG A 66 0.64 -18.78 -11.17
N LEU A 67 0.60 -17.46 -10.97
CA LEU A 67 0.53 -16.49 -12.05
C LEU A 67 1.82 -16.51 -12.89
N GLN A 68 2.98 -16.51 -12.23
CA GLN A 68 4.27 -16.67 -12.89
C GLN A 68 4.38 -17.96 -13.71
N MET A 69 3.80 -19.07 -13.23
CA MET A 69 3.71 -20.31 -14.01
C MET A 69 2.85 -20.14 -15.28
N MET A 70 1.70 -19.47 -15.17
CA MET A 70 0.81 -19.22 -16.31
C MET A 70 1.48 -18.33 -17.35
N GLU A 71 2.08 -17.21 -16.92
CA GLU A 71 2.87 -16.32 -17.77
C GLU A 71 4.01 -17.05 -18.47
N ARG A 72 4.76 -17.89 -17.75
CA ARG A 72 5.86 -18.66 -18.34
C ARG A 72 5.36 -19.68 -19.37
N VAL A 73 4.20 -20.29 -19.16
CA VAL A 73 3.62 -21.23 -20.12
C VAL A 73 3.14 -20.50 -21.38
N LEU A 74 2.53 -19.32 -21.22
CA LEU A 74 2.14 -18.46 -22.35
C LEU A 74 3.36 -17.99 -23.15
N GLU A 75 4.41 -17.51 -22.48
CA GLU A 75 5.68 -17.10 -23.14
C GLU A 75 6.30 -18.25 -23.95
N GLN A 76 6.17 -19.48 -23.45
CA GLN A 76 6.83 -20.66 -24.00
C GLN A 76 5.90 -21.56 -24.83
N GLU A 77 4.69 -21.09 -25.14
CA GLU A 77 3.63 -21.89 -25.76
C GLU A 77 4.12 -22.64 -27.01
N LYS A 78 4.73 -21.92 -27.97
CA LYS A 78 5.19 -22.49 -29.24
C LYS A 78 6.21 -23.60 -29.03
N ALA A 79 7.19 -23.37 -28.16
CA ALA A 79 8.23 -24.36 -27.85
C ALA A 79 7.66 -25.57 -27.09
N ILE A 80 6.72 -25.35 -26.16
CA ILE A 80 6.01 -26.41 -25.44
C ILE A 80 5.22 -27.29 -26.41
N THR A 81 4.43 -26.67 -27.29
CA THR A 81 3.61 -27.36 -28.30
C THR A 81 4.47 -28.18 -29.23
N GLN A 82 5.59 -27.63 -29.72
CA GLN A 82 6.53 -28.34 -30.58
C GLN A 82 7.08 -29.60 -29.90
N VAL A 83 7.55 -29.49 -28.66
CA VAL A 83 8.15 -30.63 -27.94
C VAL A 83 7.11 -31.70 -27.60
N LEU A 84 5.92 -31.29 -27.17
CA LEU A 84 4.87 -32.22 -26.75
C LEU A 84 4.16 -32.89 -27.93
N ALA A 85 4.08 -32.23 -29.09
CA ALA A 85 3.52 -32.79 -30.32
C ALA A 85 4.39 -33.89 -30.95
N ALA A 86 5.70 -33.89 -30.65
CA ALA A 86 6.66 -34.86 -31.18
C ALA A 86 6.49 -36.29 -30.62
N ASP A 87 5.85 -36.46 -29.45
CA ASP A 87 5.59 -37.77 -28.84
C ASP A 87 4.08 -37.99 -28.61
N LYS A 88 3.53 -39.06 -29.21
CA LYS A 88 2.12 -39.44 -29.09
C LYS A 88 1.66 -39.58 -27.64
N LYS A 89 2.53 -40.02 -26.72
CA LYS A 89 2.21 -40.19 -25.30
C LYS A 89 2.13 -38.85 -24.55
N THR A 90 2.75 -37.80 -25.08
CA THR A 90 2.83 -36.48 -24.43
C THR A 90 2.01 -35.42 -25.14
N ARG A 91 1.19 -35.80 -26.13
CA ARG A 91 0.35 -34.90 -26.90
C ARG A 91 -0.90 -34.40 -26.14
N HIS A 92 -1.43 -35.21 -25.22
CA HIS A 92 -2.62 -34.85 -24.42
C HIS A 92 -2.51 -33.59 -23.54
N PRO A 93 -1.37 -33.27 -22.91
CA PRO A 93 -1.21 -32.07 -22.09
C PRO A 93 -0.88 -30.79 -22.87
N VAL A 94 -0.89 -30.79 -24.21
CA VAL A 94 -0.69 -29.57 -24.99
C VAL A 94 -1.85 -28.61 -24.72
N PRO A 95 -1.59 -27.35 -24.30
CA PRO A 95 -2.64 -26.36 -24.14
C PRO A 95 -3.44 -26.20 -25.44
N THR A 96 -4.76 -26.28 -25.34
CA THR A 96 -5.65 -25.96 -26.46
C THR A 96 -5.73 -24.45 -26.65
N TRP A 97 -6.20 -24.01 -27.82
CA TRP A 97 -6.44 -22.58 -28.05
C TRP A 97 -7.40 -21.98 -27.00
N GLN A 98 -8.43 -22.72 -26.57
CA GLN A 98 -9.30 -22.27 -25.48
C GLN A 98 -8.54 -22.15 -24.14
N ASP A 99 -7.63 -23.07 -23.84
CA ASP A 99 -6.79 -22.98 -22.64
C ASP A 99 -5.94 -21.70 -22.68
N ILE A 100 -5.35 -21.38 -23.83
CA ILE A 100 -4.53 -20.18 -24.02
C ILE A 100 -5.35 -18.91 -23.80
N GLN A 101 -6.52 -18.78 -24.42
CA GLN A 101 -7.40 -17.62 -24.21
C GLN A 101 -7.80 -17.42 -22.75
N VAL A 102 -8.10 -18.52 -22.05
CA VAL A 102 -8.42 -18.48 -20.61
C VAL A 102 -7.20 -18.02 -19.81
N LEU A 103 -6.02 -18.55 -20.11
CA LEU A 103 -4.78 -18.18 -19.43
C LEU A 103 -4.42 -16.72 -19.67
N GLU A 104 -4.56 -16.21 -20.89
CA GLU A 104 -4.36 -14.80 -21.24
C GLU A 104 -5.32 -13.90 -20.45
N SER A 105 -6.61 -14.24 -20.43
CA SER A 105 -7.64 -13.48 -19.70
C SER A 105 -7.37 -13.44 -18.19
N VAL A 106 -7.05 -14.60 -17.59
CA VAL A 106 -6.73 -14.69 -16.16
C VAL A 106 -5.45 -13.91 -15.83
N THR A 107 -4.44 -14.01 -16.70
CA THR A 107 -3.16 -13.31 -16.50
C THR A 107 -3.35 -11.80 -16.60
N ALA A 108 -4.10 -11.33 -17.60
CA ALA A 108 -4.42 -9.91 -17.77
C ALA A 108 -5.14 -9.32 -16.54
N ALA A 109 -6.10 -10.05 -15.97
CA ALA A 109 -6.82 -9.60 -14.78
C ALA A 109 -5.96 -9.57 -13.51
N LEU A 110 -5.06 -10.54 -13.33
CA LEU A 110 -4.33 -10.73 -12.08
C LEU A 110 -2.93 -10.09 -12.06
N LYS A 111 -2.32 -9.83 -13.22
CA LYS A 111 -0.98 -9.26 -13.33
C LYS A 111 -0.84 -7.89 -12.64
N PRO A 112 -1.76 -6.93 -12.83
CA PRO A 112 -1.64 -5.65 -12.14
C PRO A 112 -1.64 -5.82 -10.62
N LEU A 113 -2.47 -6.71 -10.08
CA LEU A 113 -2.49 -7.01 -8.63
C LEU A 113 -1.16 -7.60 -8.16
N GLN A 114 -0.50 -8.37 -9.02
CA GLN A 114 0.84 -8.87 -8.75
C GLN A 114 1.82 -7.71 -8.58
N ASP A 115 1.88 -6.84 -9.59
CA ASP A 115 2.79 -5.71 -9.63
C ASP A 115 2.56 -4.76 -8.44
N PHE A 116 1.30 -4.46 -8.10
CA PHE A 116 0.96 -3.63 -6.92
C PHE A 116 1.43 -4.25 -5.61
N THR A 117 1.23 -5.55 -5.41
CA THR A 117 1.62 -6.19 -4.16
C THR A 117 3.14 -6.34 -4.07
N ASP A 118 3.82 -6.58 -5.19
CA ASP A 118 5.28 -6.64 -5.24
C ASP A 118 5.88 -5.25 -4.94
N ALA A 119 5.28 -4.16 -5.46
CA ALA A 119 5.65 -2.79 -5.12
C ALA A 119 5.43 -2.50 -3.62
N LEU A 120 4.24 -2.78 -3.08
CA LEU A 120 3.94 -2.63 -1.65
C LEU A 120 4.84 -3.46 -0.73
N SER A 121 5.29 -4.62 -1.20
CA SER A 121 6.20 -5.49 -0.43
C SER A 121 7.66 -5.04 -0.52
N GLY A 122 7.99 -4.23 -1.52
CA GLY A 122 9.33 -3.67 -1.74
C GLY A 122 9.55 -2.33 -1.04
N GLU A 123 8.48 -1.63 -0.63
CA GLU A 123 8.59 -0.39 0.14
C GLU A 123 9.26 -0.63 1.50
N ALA A 124 10.24 0.23 1.82
CA ALA A 124 10.94 0.18 3.11
C ALA A 124 9.99 0.46 4.28
N TYR A 125 9.00 1.32 4.05
CA TYR A 125 7.97 1.71 5.02
C TYR A 125 6.59 1.54 4.38
N GLY A 126 6.09 0.30 4.31
CA GLY A 126 4.71 0.05 3.94
C GLY A 126 3.76 0.60 5.00
N SER A 127 3.32 1.84 4.82
CA SER A 127 2.48 2.55 5.79
C SER A 127 1.00 2.22 5.58
N VAL A 128 0.27 1.98 6.67
CA VAL A 128 -1.18 1.74 6.64
C VAL A 128 -1.94 2.87 5.92
N SER A 129 -1.35 4.06 5.87
CA SER A 129 -1.84 5.24 5.16
C SER A 129 -1.91 5.09 3.63
N SER A 130 -1.10 4.23 3.00
CA SER A 130 -1.15 4.02 1.54
C SER A 130 -2.30 3.11 1.11
N LEU A 131 -2.92 2.39 2.05
CA LEU A 131 -3.91 1.38 1.71
C LEU A 131 -5.20 1.95 1.13
N LYS A 132 -5.69 3.10 1.64
CA LYS A 132 -6.89 3.75 1.09
C LYS A 132 -6.64 4.32 -0.31
N PRO A 133 -5.53 5.05 -0.58
CA PRO A 133 -5.12 5.40 -1.94
C PRO A 133 -5.03 4.19 -2.88
N VAL A 134 -4.43 3.08 -2.43
CA VAL A 134 -4.32 1.84 -3.22
C VAL A 134 -5.69 1.27 -3.54
N ILE A 135 -6.60 1.15 -2.58
CA ILE A 135 -7.97 0.65 -2.82
C ILE A 135 -8.70 1.56 -3.81
N HIS A 136 -8.54 2.88 -3.69
CA HIS A 136 -9.12 3.82 -4.65
C HIS A 136 -8.57 3.60 -6.07
N LEU A 137 -7.25 3.49 -6.22
CA LEU A 137 -6.59 3.23 -7.50
C LEU A 137 -7.01 1.89 -8.11
N LEU A 138 -7.13 0.85 -7.28
CA LEU A 138 -7.61 -0.46 -7.73
C LEU A 138 -9.04 -0.38 -8.27
N ASN A 139 -9.92 0.37 -7.61
CA ASN A 139 -11.30 0.57 -8.04
C ASN A 139 -11.41 1.42 -9.32
N ALA A 140 -10.64 2.51 -9.41
CA ALA A 140 -10.82 3.51 -10.45
C ALA A 140 -10.14 3.12 -11.78
N GLU A 141 -8.94 2.53 -11.71
CA GLU A 141 -8.08 2.36 -12.88
C GLU A 141 -7.74 0.89 -13.17
N VAL A 142 -7.37 0.13 -12.13
CA VAL A 142 -6.69 -1.16 -12.33
C VAL A 142 -7.67 -2.31 -12.57
N LEU A 143 -8.69 -2.39 -11.72
CA LEU A 143 -9.75 -3.41 -11.77
C LEU A 143 -11.04 -2.87 -12.37
N ASN A 144 -11.04 -1.64 -12.88
CA ASN A 144 -12.16 -1.13 -13.63
C ASN A 144 -12.27 -1.92 -14.96
N PRO A 145 -13.44 -2.51 -15.28
CA PRO A 145 -13.63 -3.22 -16.53
C PRO A 145 -13.45 -2.27 -17.73
N ASN A 146 -12.57 -2.63 -18.66
CA ASN A 146 -12.31 -1.86 -19.86
C ASN A 146 -12.97 -2.51 -21.09
N GLU A 147 -13.30 -1.72 -22.11
CA GLU A 147 -13.88 -2.23 -23.37
C GLU A 147 -12.97 -3.23 -24.09
N GLY A 148 -11.65 -3.15 -23.88
CA GLY A 148 -10.66 -4.07 -24.45
C GLY A 148 -10.51 -5.39 -23.69
N ASP A 149 -11.15 -5.55 -22.52
CA ASP A 149 -11.07 -6.76 -21.72
C ASP A 149 -11.99 -7.86 -22.29
N THR A 150 -11.55 -9.11 -22.22
CA THR A 150 -12.44 -10.25 -22.49
C THR A 150 -13.54 -10.33 -21.42
N GLU A 151 -14.69 -10.92 -21.73
CA GLU A 151 -15.78 -11.14 -20.76
C GLU A 151 -15.27 -11.80 -19.46
N LEU A 152 -14.37 -12.78 -19.60
CA LEU A 152 -13.76 -13.46 -18.46
C LEU A 152 -12.85 -12.51 -17.65
N THR A 153 -12.09 -11.64 -18.30
CA THR A 153 -11.23 -10.65 -17.62
C THR A 153 -12.07 -9.67 -16.83
N GLN A 154 -13.17 -9.16 -17.42
CA GLN A 154 -14.12 -8.27 -16.75
C GLN A 154 -14.75 -8.95 -15.54
N GLU A 155 -15.21 -10.20 -15.69
CA GLU A 155 -15.81 -10.96 -14.59
C GLU A 155 -14.83 -11.18 -13.42
N ILE A 156 -13.57 -11.50 -13.72
CA ILE A 156 -12.53 -11.65 -12.69
C ILE A 156 -12.28 -10.32 -11.99
N LYS A 157 -12.13 -9.23 -12.75
CA LYS A 157 -11.91 -7.89 -12.20
C LYS A 157 -13.02 -7.48 -11.23
N VAL A 158 -14.29 -7.62 -11.65
CA VAL A 158 -15.46 -7.30 -10.80
C VAL A 158 -15.45 -8.16 -9.53
N LYS A 159 -15.26 -9.48 -9.64
CA LYS A 159 -15.24 -10.36 -8.47
C LYS A 159 -14.11 -10.04 -7.48
N VAL A 160 -12.94 -9.66 -7.99
CA VAL A 160 -11.83 -9.23 -7.14
C VAL A 160 -12.18 -7.92 -6.46
N LEU A 161 -12.71 -6.95 -7.20
CA LEU A 161 -13.09 -5.63 -6.71
C LEU A 161 -14.17 -5.74 -5.62
N ASP A 162 -15.21 -6.54 -5.85
CA ASP A 162 -16.27 -6.82 -4.87
C ASP A 162 -15.68 -7.40 -3.57
N TYR A 163 -14.78 -8.38 -3.70
CA TYR A 163 -14.11 -8.98 -2.55
C TYR A 163 -13.25 -7.98 -1.77
N LEU A 164 -12.51 -7.11 -2.48
CA LEU A 164 -11.70 -6.08 -1.85
C LEU A 164 -12.57 -5.08 -1.11
N ASN A 165 -13.62 -4.57 -1.75
CA ASN A 165 -14.50 -3.58 -1.13
C ASN A 165 -15.22 -4.17 0.08
N ASP A 166 -15.79 -5.38 -0.03
CA ASP A 166 -16.40 -6.09 1.11
C ASP A 166 -15.45 -6.23 2.30
N LYS A 167 -14.19 -6.61 2.03
CA LYS A 167 -13.17 -6.78 3.07
C LYS A 167 -12.81 -5.50 3.81
N TYR A 168 -12.91 -4.34 3.15
CA TYR A 168 -12.60 -3.02 3.72
C TYR A 168 -13.84 -2.21 4.08
N THR A 169 -15.03 -2.83 4.05
CA THR A 169 -16.29 -2.17 4.41
C THR A 169 -16.50 -2.08 5.92
N ASP A 170 -15.77 -2.86 6.72
CA ASP A 170 -15.83 -2.79 8.18
C ASP A 170 -15.58 -1.34 8.68
N PRO A 171 -16.51 -0.75 9.45
CA PRO A 171 -16.40 0.66 9.87
C PRO A 171 -15.13 0.97 10.64
N ALA A 172 -14.72 0.10 11.56
CA ALA A 172 -13.51 0.31 12.35
C ALA A 172 -12.25 0.29 11.49
N THR A 173 -12.21 -0.60 10.50
CA THR A 173 -11.15 -0.66 9.50
C THR A 173 -11.14 0.59 8.62
N ASP A 174 -12.28 0.99 8.05
CA ASP A 174 -12.35 2.19 7.20
C ASP A 174 -11.98 3.46 7.98
N GLU A 175 -12.39 3.59 9.23
CA GLU A 175 -11.98 4.69 10.11
C GLU A 175 -10.47 4.71 10.34
N LEU A 176 -9.87 3.56 10.69
CA LEU A 176 -8.42 3.44 10.87
C LEU A 176 -7.66 3.84 9.61
N LEU A 177 -8.08 3.33 8.45
CA LEU A 177 -7.44 3.65 7.17
C LEU A 177 -7.61 5.12 6.82
N SER A 178 -8.77 5.69 7.09
CA SER A 178 -9.05 7.09 6.78
C SER A 178 -8.23 8.03 7.67
N MET A 179 -8.11 7.74 8.98
CA MET A 179 -7.23 8.49 9.88
C MET A 179 -5.76 8.36 9.47
N ALA A 180 -5.28 7.14 9.20
CA ALA A 180 -3.90 6.91 8.77
C ALA A 180 -3.59 7.65 7.46
N THR A 181 -4.49 7.61 6.48
CA THR A 181 -4.33 8.33 5.19
C THR A 181 -4.31 9.83 5.40
N PHE A 182 -5.18 10.35 6.28
CA PHE A 182 -5.28 11.78 6.56
C PHE A 182 -4.01 12.33 7.22
N LEU A 183 -3.43 11.58 8.16
CA LEU A 183 -2.20 11.95 8.86
C LEU A 183 -0.93 11.79 8.00
N ASP A 184 -1.02 11.17 6.83
CA ASP A 184 0.10 11.04 5.90
C ASP A 184 0.22 12.32 5.03
N PRO A 185 1.35 13.05 5.09
CA PRO A 185 1.54 14.30 4.36
C PRO A 185 1.44 14.17 2.84
N ARG A 186 1.62 12.97 2.29
CA ARG A 186 1.54 12.70 0.84
C ARG A 186 0.10 12.64 0.34
N PHE A 187 -0.83 12.19 1.20
CA PHE A 187 -2.22 11.93 0.80
C PHE A 187 -3.21 12.94 1.36
N LYS A 188 -3.08 13.29 2.66
CA LYS A 188 -3.96 14.22 3.37
C LYS A 188 -5.44 13.94 3.08
N THR A 189 -6.12 14.89 2.44
CA THR A 189 -7.57 14.84 2.18
C THR A 189 -7.93 14.23 0.81
N ARG A 190 -6.94 13.86 -0.01
CA ARG A 190 -7.13 13.54 -1.45
C ARG A 190 -8.02 12.33 -1.73
N TYR A 191 -8.06 11.36 -0.82
CA TYR A 191 -8.77 10.08 -1.01
C TYR A 191 -9.98 9.94 -0.07
N MET A 192 -10.58 11.06 0.31
CA MET A 192 -11.62 11.14 1.32
C MET A 192 -12.82 11.94 0.81
N SER A 193 -14.03 11.54 1.21
CA SER A 193 -15.22 12.36 0.98
C SER A 193 -15.25 13.55 1.94
N THR A 194 -15.93 14.62 1.56
CA THR A 194 -16.09 15.81 2.40
C THR A 194 -16.77 15.49 3.73
N GLU A 195 -17.73 14.56 3.73
CA GLU A 195 -18.43 14.11 4.93
C GLU A 195 -17.45 13.42 5.90
N LYS A 196 -16.68 12.44 5.42
CA LYS A 196 -15.71 11.72 6.25
C LYS A 196 -14.58 12.61 6.76
N LEU A 197 -14.23 13.65 6.00
CA LEU A 197 -13.17 14.57 6.39
C LEU A 197 -13.51 15.33 7.68
N GLU A 198 -14.75 15.77 7.84
CA GLU A 198 -15.16 16.50 9.05
C GLU A 198 -15.14 15.58 10.28
N ASP A 199 -15.64 14.35 10.16
CA ASP A 199 -15.59 13.36 11.23
C ASP A 199 -14.14 13.09 11.68
N ILE A 200 -13.22 13.00 10.72
CA ILE A 200 -11.81 12.71 10.98
C ILE A 200 -11.09 13.90 11.59
N LYS A 201 -11.43 15.13 11.21
CA LYS A 201 -10.93 16.33 11.88
C LYS A 201 -11.35 16.36 13.35
N VAL A 202 -12.63 16.14 13.62
CA VAL A 202 -13.18 16.13 14.99
C VAL A 202 -12.48 15.08 15.83
N ARG A 203 -12.26 13.89 15.27
CA ARG A 203 -11.57 12.79 15.93
C ARG A 203 -10.08 13.11 16.17
N ALA A 204 -9.36 13.58 15.15
CA ALA A 204 -7.96 13.95 15.26
C ALA A 204 -7.75 15.02 16.34
N ALA A 205 -8.63 16.01 16.41
CA ALA A 205 -8.62 17.02 17.46
C ALA A 205 -8.87 16.41 18.85
N SER A 206 -9.82 15.47 18.98
CA SER A 206 -10.07 14.81 20.27
C SER A 206 -8.93 13.90 20.74
N GLU A 207 -8.29 13.17 19.82
CA GLU A 207 -7.16 12.28 20.15
C GLU A 207 -5.92 13.10 20.53
N THR A 208 -5.65 14.21 19.84
CA THR A 208 -4.55 15.12 20.21
C THR A 208 -4.80 15.81 21.54
N GLU A 209 -6.03 16.22 21.86
CA GLU A 209 -6.38 16.72 23.19
C GLU A 209 -6.10 15.68 24.28
N ALA A 210 -6.53 14.43 24.08
CA ALA A 210 -6.31 13.35 25.02
C ALA A 210 -4.81 13.08 25.28
N LEU A 211 -3.99 13.07 24.22
CA LEU A 211 -2.54 12.89 24.32
C LEU A 211 -1.84 14.03 25.08
N LEU A 212 -2.29 15.27 24.90
CA LEU A 212 -1.75 16.41 25.64
C LEU A 212 -2.08 16.34 27.14
N VAL A 213 -3.28 15.86 27.50
CA VAL A 213 -3.67 15.65 28.91
C VAL A 213 -2.83 14.53 29.53
N GLU A 214 -2.61 13.43 28.82
CA GLU A 214 -1.79 12.30 29.28
C GLU A 214 -0.32 12.70 29.48
N ASN A 215 0.26 13.45 28.54
CA ASN A 215 1.62 13.98 28.68
C ASN A 215 1.77 14.97 29.84
N THR A 216 0.71 15.71 30.17
CA THR A 216 0.70 16.63 31.33
C THR A 216 0.57 15.85 32.66
N ALA A 217 -0.07 14.67 32.65
CA ALA A 217 -0.26 13.82 33.83
C ALA A 217 0.97 12.97 34.20
N LEU A 218 1.85 12.67 33.25
CA LEU A 218 3.07 11.88 33.47
C LEU A 218 4.31 12.69 33.91
N GLY A 219 4.16 14.01 34.11
CA GLY A 219 5.12 14.83 34.83
C GLY A 219 6.39 15.16 34.03
N GLU A 220 6.57 16.45 33.78
CA GLU A 220 7.88 17.06 33.62
C GLU A 220 8.79 16.59 34.77
N SER A 221 9.74 15.70 34.48
CA SER A 221 10.92 15.54 35.33
C SER A 221 11.80 16.76 35.07
N PRO A 222 12.03 17.67 36.03
CA PRO A 222 13.06 18.67 35.86
C PRO A 222 14.38 17.92 35.80
N LEU A 223 15.05 17.96 34.64
CA LEU A 223 16.47 17.68 34.55
C LEU A 223 17.15 18.67 35.52
N ALA A 224 17.44 18.18 36.72
CA ALA A 224 18.34 18.82 37.65
C ALA A 224 19.71 18.88 36.96
N GLU A 225 20.11 20.07 36.55
CA GLU A 225 21.49 20.36 36.19
C GLU A 225 22.36 20.13 37.42
N ASP A 226 23.31 19.20 37.26
CA ASP A 226 24.31 18.83 38.25
C ASP A 226 25.34 19.97 38.42
N HIS A 227 25.69 20.27 39.67
CA HIS A 227 26.72 21.25 40.06
C HIS A 227 28.12 20.69 39.70
N THR A 228 29.12 21.47 39.27
CA THR A 228 30.00 22.30 40.09
C THR A 228 31.17 22.78 39.22
N ASP A 229 31.59 24.05 39.31
CA ASP A 229 32.98 24.36 39.67
C ASP A 229 33.23 25.88 39.89
N ARG A 230 33.57 26.17 41.16
CA ARG A 230 34.72 26.97 41.64
C ARG A 230 34.72 28.51 41.58
N GLU A 231 34.71 29.02 42.81
CA GLU A 231 35.07 30.32 43.39
C GLU A 231 36.12 31.18 42.64
N LYS A 232 35.89 32.51 42.68
CA LYS A 232 36.87 33.50 43.14
C LYS A 232 36.22 34.82 43.57
N GLU A 233 36.45 35.18 44.83
CA GLU A 233 36.26 36.52 45.42
C GLU A 233 37.05 37.60 44.66
N ALA A 234 36.50 38.81 44.51
CA ALA A 234 36.85 39.95 45.37
C ALA A 234 36.37 41.31 44.83
N ALA A 235 35.77 42.07 45.74
CA ALA A 235 35.93 43.52 45.96
C ALA A 235 35.03 44.57 45.24
N THR A 236 34.32 45.30 46.11
CA THR A 236 34.11 46.77 46.14
C THR A 236 32.72 47.31 45.74
N ALA A 237 32.00 47.83 46.75
CA ALA A 237 30.80 48.68 46.63
C ALA A 237 31.19 50.16 46.33
N PRO A 238 30.30 51.17 46.16
CA PRO A 238 28.83 51.18 46.33
C PRO A 238 28.01 52.08 45.32
N GLN A 239 26.67 52.08 45.49
CA GLN A 239 25.66 53.11 45.11
C GLN A 239 25.13 53.23 43.65
N SER A 240 23.80 53.07 43.47
CA SER A 240 22.85 54.19 43.30
C SER A 240 21.47 53.70 42.79
N ALA A 241 20.41 54.17 43.45
CA ALA A 241 19.03 53.92 43.05
C ALA A 241 18.71 54.57 41.70
N LYS A 242 18.23 53.78 40.72
CA LYS A 242 17.62 54.30 39.50
C LYS A 242 16.26 53.66 39.26
N LYS A 243 15.21 54.49 39.31
CA LYS A 243 13.83 54.16 38.98
C LYS A 243 13.75 53.57 37.57
N PRO A 244 12.99 52.49 37.31
CA PRO A 244 12.82 51.98 35.96
C PRO A 244 12.03 52.99 35.11
N LYS A 245 12.62 53.39 33.98
CA LYS A 245 11.96 54.19 32.95
C LYS A 245 10.77 53.38 32.41
N LYS A 246 9.56 53.92 32.52
CA LYS A 246 8.37 53.36 31.88
C LYS A 246 8.55 53.48 30.36
N SER A 247 8.80 52.35 29.71
CA SER A 247 8.78 52.24 28.25
C SER A 247 7.37 52.53 27.72
N LEU A 248 7.26 53.14 26.54
CA LEU A 248 6.00 53.31 25.80
C LEU A 248 5.16 52.01 25.74
N GLY A 249 5.82 50.85 25.71
CA GLY A 249 5.15 49.54 25.75
C GLY A 249 4.30 49.28 27.01
N SER A 250 4.59 49.94 28.13
CA SER A 250 3.79 49.85 29.36
C SER A 250 2.41 50.49 29.24
N PHE A 251 2.21 51.43 28.30
CA PHE A 251 0.93 52.08 28.08
C PHE A 251 0.04 51.25 27.15
N PHE A 252 0.62 50.61 26.13
CA PHE A 252 -0.09 49.71 25.21
C PHE A 252 -0.52 48.38 25.88
N LYS A 253 0.21 47.92 26.90
CA LYS A 253 -0.15 46.69 27.63
C LYS A 253 -1.40 46.85 28.51
N LYS A 254 -1.83 48.09 28.81
CA LYS A 254 -3.00 48.36 29.66
C LYS A 254 -4.30 48.56 28.86
N THR A 255 -4.21 48.69 27.53
CA THR A 255 -5.38 48.89 26.64
C THR A 255 -5.68 47.70 25.76
N SER A 256 -4.85 46.66 25.74
CA SER A 256 -5.26 45.37 25.19
C SER A 256 -5.93 44.59 26.31
N SER A 257 -7.26 44.68 26.40
CA SER A 257 -8.01 43.51 26.86
C SER A 257 -7.47 42.33 26.06
N ALA A 258 -7.06 41.27 26.77
CA ALA A 258 -6.57 40.05 26.13
C ALA A 258 -7.51 39.67 24.97
N PRO A 259 -7.00 39.31 23.78
CA PRO A 259 -7.81 38.49 22.90
C PRO A 259 -8.19 37.24 23.71
N ALA A 260 -9.43 36.78 23.54
CA ALA A 260 -9.92 35.58 24.18
C ALA A 260 -8.83 34.51 24.23
N SER A 261 -8.52 33.98 25.42
CA SER A 261 -7.63 32.83 25.54
C SER A 261 -8.22 31.74 24.65
N CYS A 262 -7.51 31.43 23.55
CA CYS A 262 -7.91 30.40 22.62
C CYS A 262 -8.02 29.09 23.42
N SER A 263 -9.17 28.42 23.34
CA SER A 263 -9.27 27.11 24.01
C SER A 263 -8.26 26.17 23.36
N GLN A 264 -7.75 25.20 24.13
CA GLN A 264 -6.77 24.24 23.61
C GLN A 264 -7.28 23.54 22.34
N ARG A 265 -8.58 23.23 22.31
CA ARG A 265 -9.35 22.79 21.13
C ARG A 265 -9.12 23.67 19.90
N GLN A 266 -9.27 24.98 20.05
CA GLN A 266 -9.16 25.94 18.95
C GLN A 266 -7.73 26.02 18.40
N ILE A 267 -6.72 25.89 19.26
CA ILE A 267 -5.31 25.86 18.83
C ILE A 267 -5.06 24.60 17.98
N ILE A 268 -5.52 23.44 18.44
CA ILE A 268 -5.39 22.17 17.72
C ILE A 268 -6.12 22.22 16.37
N GLU A 269 -7.35 22.72 16.35
CA GLU A 269 -8.12 22.88 15.11
C GLU A 269 -7.43 23.84 14.13
N GLN A 270 -6.79 24.90 14.62
CA GLN A 270 -6.02 25.82 13.78
C GLN A 270 -4.77 25.17 13.18
N GLU A 271 -4.01 24.40 13.96
CA GLU A 271 -2.86 23.63 13.47
C GLU A 271 -3.30 22.58 12.44
N LEU A 272 -4.39 21.87 12.70
CA LEU A 272 -4.93 20.86 11.79
C LEU A 272 -5.35 21.46 10.45
N ASN A 273 -6.01 22.62 10.48
CA ASN A 273 -6.36 23.36 9.26
C ASN A 273 -5.11 23.84 8.52
N SER A 274 -4.07 24.27 9.25
CA SER A 274 -2.79 24.66 8.65
C SER A 274 -2.13 23.48 7.95
N TYR A 275 -2.09 22.31 8.59
CA TYR A 275 -1.59 21.06 8.01
C TYR A 275 -2.28 20.69 6.69
N ILE A 276 -3.61 20.82 6.64
CA ILE A 276 -4.41 20.55 5.43
C ILE A 276 -4.05 21.51 4.29
N LEU A 277 -3.74 22.77 4.60
CA LEU A 277 -3.43 23.80 3.61
C LEU A 277 -1.99 23.74 3.08
N VAL A 278 -1.05 23.15 3.83
CA VAL A 278 0.31 22.90 3.34
C VAL A 278 0.25 21.97 2.13
N MET A 279 1.09 22.21 1.12
CA MET A 279 1.15 21.34 -0.06
C MET A 279 1.41 19.89 0.35
N ALA A 280 0.83 18.95 -0.41
CA ALA A 280 1.11 17.53 -0.19
C ALA A 280 2.60 17.26 -0.47
N ALA A 281 3.19 16.39 0.34
CA ALA A 281 4.55 15.90 0.10
C ALA A 281 4.61 15.05 -1.17
N ASP A 282 5.81 14.89 -1.73
CA ASP A 282 6.02 14.06 -2.92
C ASP A 282 5.66 12.59 -2.63
N SER A 283 5.08 11.86 -3.59
CA SER A 283 4.64 10.48 -3.35
C SER A 283 5.78 9.53 -3.00
N GLU A 284 7.00 9.83 -3.44
CA GLU A 284 8.21 9.05 -3.17
C GLU A 284 8.98 9.53 -1.93
N SER A 285 8.53 10.60 -1.27
CA SER A 285 9.16 11.10 -0.03
C SER A 285 8.84 10.19 1.17
N ASP A 286 9.76 10.15 2.15
CA ASP A 286 9.52 9.46 3.42
C ASP A 286 8.44 10.23 4.20
N PRO A 287 7.30 9.62 4.55
CA PRO A 287 6.22 10.29 5.28
C PRO A 287 6.58 10.66 6.73
N LEU A 288 7.74 10.22 7.24
CA LEU A 288 8.22 10.51 8.61
C LEU A 288 9.31 11.60 8.67
N GLU A 289 9.80 12.09 7.52
CA GLU A 289 10.74 13.22 7.44
C GLU A 289 10.02 14.58 7.35
#